data_AF-A0A1U8F2G7-F1
#
_entry.id   AF-A0A1U8F2G7-F1
#
_cell.length_a   1.000
_cell.length_b   1.000
_cell.length_c   1.000
_cell.angle_alpha   90.00
_cell.angle_beta   90.00
_cell.angle_gamma   90.00
#
_symmetry.space_group_name_H-M   'P 1'
#
loop_
_entity.id
_entity.type
_entity.pdbx_description
1 polymer ?
#
loop_
_entity_poly.entity_id
_entity_poly.type
_entity_poly.pdbx_seq_one_letter_code
_entity_poly.pdbx_strand_id
1 'polypeptide(L)'
;MKNKKGKGRQKIPMKKIEKQVDLYSIFSKHFSGLYKKASELVRECDVDIGMVSFPHFFTLQLMQSFLIFSNPDMQLSESTQLVAAHARDRVKRLNSRLEELDTMKDAEFFRKNVYDELMKTIEELNAEELTQLEGWLNMIGSDLQNRLNQLEKEAKLHPLV
;
A
#
# COMPACT_ATOMS: atom_id res chain seq x y z
N MET A 1 25.20 -19.68 -12.79
CA MET A 1 24.34 -20.12 -11.67
C MET A 1 24.13 -18.94 -10.74
N LYS A 2 22.88 -18.55 -10.44
CA LYS A 2 22.57 -17.37 -9.60
C LYS A 2 22.87 -17.71 -8.14
N ASN A 3 23.89 -17.10 -7.53
CA ASN A 3 24.24 -17.32 -6.12
C ASN A 3 23.10 -16.88 -5.19
N LYS A 4 22.51 -17.83 -4.45
CA LYS A 4 21.48 -17.53 -3.44
C LYS A 4 22.13 -16.89 -2.22
N LYS A 5 21.65 -15.69 -1.84
CA LYS A 5 22.18 -14.89 -0.71
C LYS A 5 21.96 -15.51 0.69
N GLY A 6 21.31 -16.67 0.79
CA GLY A 6 21.07 -17.36 2.06
C GLY A 6 20.30 -18.66 1.92
N LYS A 7 20.08 -19.35 3.05
CA LYS A 7 19.38 -20.65 3.11
C LYS A 7 17.85 -20.56 2.98
N GLY A 8 17.27 -19.36 2.89
CA GLY A 8 15.81 -19.17 2.84
C GLY A 8 15.11 -19.52 4.16
N ARG A 9 13.77 -19.69 4.11
CA ARG A 9 12.97 -20.09 5.27
C ARG A 9 13.30 -21.53 5.66
N GLN A 10 13.77 -21.73 6.89
CA GLN A 10 14.09 -23.05 7.44
C GLN A 10 13.00 -23.47 8.42
N LYS A 11 12.63 -24.76 8.40
CA LYS A 11 11.69 -25.33 9.36
C LYS A 11 12.40 -25.45 10.71
N ILE A 12 11.79 -24.91 11.75
CA ILE A 12 12.25 -25.05 13.13
C ILE A 12 11.29 -25.96 13.91
N PRO A 13 11.78 -26.72 14.90
CA PRO A 13 10.90 -27.50 15.77
C PRO A 13 9.99 -26.58 16.59
N MET A 14 8.72 -26.97 16.77
CA MET A 14 7.76 -26.27 17.62
C MET A 14 8.04 -26.59 19.09
N LYS A 15 9.12 -26.03 19.62
CA LYS A 15 9.56 -26.14 21.02
C LYS A 15 10.12 -24.81 21.50
N LYS A 16 10.30 -24.66 22.82
CA LYS A 16 10.94 -23.48 23.40
C LYS A 16 12.34 -23.27 22.81
N ILE A 17 12.63 -22.03 22.43
CA ILE A 17 13.92 -21.63 21.87
C ILE A 17 14.80 -21.15 23.03
N GLU A 18 15.83 -21.91 23.35
CA GLU A 18 16.71 -21.59 24.49
C GLU A 18 17.71 -20.48 24.16
N LYS A 19 18.13 -20.36 22.89
CA LYS A 19 19.05 -19.30 22.47
C LYS A 19 18.35 -17.95 22.45
N GLN A 20 18.70 -17.10 23.40
CA GLN A 20 18.05 -15.82 23.67
C GLN A 20 17.97 -14.90 22.44
N VAL A 21 19.06 -14.76 21.69
CA VAL A 21 19.11 -13.94 20.46
C VAL A 21 18.13 -14.43 19.40
N ASP A 22 18.03 -15.75 19.23
CA ASP A 22 17.13 -16.36 18.24
C ASP A 22 15.69 -16.24 18.70
N LEU A 23 15.43 -16.42 20.00
CA LEU A 23 14.12 -16.21 20.63
C LEU A 23 13.62 -14.78 20.39
N TYR A 24 14.45 -13.75 20.61
CA TYR A 24 14.07 -12.37 20.35
C TYR A 24 13.80 -12.10 18.87
N SER A 25 14.69 -12.56 17.98
CA SER A 25 14.50 -12.37 16.54
C SER A 25 13.19 -13.00 16.07
N ILE A 26 12.88 -14.20 16.56
CA ILE A 26 11.67 -14.95 16.21
C ILE A 26 10.45 -14.28 16.83
N PHE A 27 10.50 -13.89 18.12
CA PHE A 27 9.41 -13.15 18.76
C PHE A 27 9.06 -11.89 17.98
N SER A 28 10.02 -11.03 17.66
CA SER A 28 9.76 -9.79 16.93
C SER A 28 9.15 -10.05 15.55
N LYS A 29 9.64 -11.06 14.82
CA LYS A 29 9.10 -11.44 13.50
C LYS A 29 7.69 -12.01 13.61
N HIS A 30 7.45 -12.91 14.56
CA HIS A 30 6.14 -13.54 14.76
C HIS A 30 5.11 -12.54 15.29
N PHE A 31 5.47 -11.72 16.26
CA PHE A 31 4.58 -10.72 16.83
C PHE A 31 4.19 -9.66 15.80
N SER A 32 5.16 -9.17 15.02
CA SER A 32 4.87 -8.25 13.90
C SER A 32 3.96 -8.90 12.84
N GLY A 33 4.20 -10.16 12.49
CA GLY A 33 3.34 -10.90 11.57
C GLY A 33 1.92 -11.13 12.10
N LEU A 34 1.78 -11.50 13.37
CA LEU A 34 0.50 -11.65 14.06
C LEU A 34 -0.26 -10.32 14.12
N TYR A 35 0.43 -9.25 14.48
CA TYR A 35 -0.13 -7.90 14.54
C TYR A 35 -0.68 -7.46 13.18
N LYS A 36 0.09 -7.71 12.10
CA LYS A 36 -0.36 -7.44 10.73
C LYS A 36 -1.64 -8.24 10.41
N LYS A 37 -1.66 -9.53 10.74
CA LYS A 37 -2.83 -10.39 10.50
C LYS A 37 -4.06 -9.97 11.30
N ALA A 38 -3.89 -9.57 12.55
CA ALA A 38 -4.97 -9.02 13.36
C ALA A 38 -5.49 -7.71 12.76
N SER A 39 -4.60 -6.82 12.32
CA SER A 39 -4.98 -5.56 11.67
C SER A 39 -5.75 -5.79 10.37
N GLU A 40 -5.35 -6.78 9.56
CA GLU A 40 -6.08 -7.22 8.37
C GLU A 40 -7.49 -7.71 8.72
N LEU A 41 -7.64 -8.54 9.76
CA LEU A 41 -8.95 -9.02 10.21
C LEU A 41 -9.86 -7.90 10.74
N VAL A 42 -9.33 -6.97 11.53
CA VAL A 42 -10.09 -5.79 11.99
C VAL A 42 -10.60 -5.01 10.79
N ARG A 43 -9.77 -4.83 9.76
CA ARG A 43 -10.13 -4.10 8.53
C ARG A 43 -11.17 -4.85 7.69
N GLU A 44 -11.01 -6.16 7.50
CA GLU A 44 -11.81 -6.93 6.54
C GLU A 44 -13.11 -7.47 7.13
N CYS A 45 -13.11 -7.80 8.42
CA CYS A 45 -14.25 -8.43 9.07
C CYS A 45 -14.97 -7.49 10.05
N ASP A 46 -14.50 -6.25 10.23
CA ASP A 46 -15.03 -5.27 11.20
C ASP A 46 -15.17 -5.87 12.61
N VAL A 47 -14.14 -6.62 13.03
CA VAL A 47 -14.08 -7.29 14.34
C VAL A 47 -13.13 -6.57 15.27
N ASP A 48 -13.48 -6.52 16.55
CA ASP A 48 -12.63 -6.03 17.62
C ASP A 48 -11.68 -7.15 18.10
N ILE A 49 -10.36 -6.92 17.99
CA ILE A 49 -9.32 -7.87 18.42
C ILE A 49 -8.47 -7.24 19.53
N GLY A 50 -8.34 -7.97 20.64
CA GLY A 50 -7.40 -7.66 21.72
C GLY A 50 -6.11 -8.46 21.60
N MET A 51 -4.95 -7.79 21.59
CA MET A 51 -3.63 -8.44 21.66
C MET A 51 -2.82 -7.89 22.84
N VAL A 52 -2.28 -8.79 23.65
CA VAL A 52 -1.39 -8.47 24.76
C VAL A 52 -0.11 -9.29 24.62
N SER A 53 1.04 -8.65 24.80
CA SER A 53 2.32 -9.34 24.87
C SER A 53 3.15 -8.81 26.02
N PHE A 54 3.84 -9.71 26.71
CA PHE A 54 4.76 -9.40 27.78
C PHE A 54 6.17 -9.80 27.33
N PRO A 55 6.94 -8.89 26.71
CA PRO A 55 8.33 -9.19 26.37
C PRO A 55 9.10 -9.42 27.68
N HIS A 56 9.66 -10.63 27.86
CA HIS A 56 10.16 -11.08 29.16
C HIS A 56 11.35 -10.27 29.70
N PHE A 57 12.05 -9.49 28.86
CA PHE A 57 13.12 -8.58 29.31
C PHE A 57 13.28 -7.44 28.30
N PHE A 58 12.60 -6.31 28.52
CA PHE A 58 13.04 -5.02 27.98
C PHE A 58 12.96 -3.97 29.10
N THR A 59 14.13 -3.64 29.64
CA THR A 59 14.38 -2.36 30.29
C THR A 59 14.45 -1.29 29.21
N LEU A 60 13.31 -0.97 28.62
CA LEU A 60 13.09 0.23 27.81
C LEU A 60 11.59 0.38 27.66
N GLN A 61 11.14 1.58 27.97
CA GLN A 61 9.79 2.06 28.23
C GLN A 61 8.84 2.03 27.02
N LEU A 62 8.98 1.05 26.13
CA LEU A 62 8.32 0.99 24.85
C LEU A 62 7.84 -0.44 24.60
N MET A 63 6.59 -0.57 24.18
CA MET A 63 5.89 -1.80 23.82
C MET A 63 5.01 -2.44 24.91
N GLN A 64 4.37 -1.62 25.75
CA GLN A 64 2.98 -1.91 26.08
C GLN A 64 2.10 -1.48 24.89
N SER A 65 2.18 -2.19 23.76
CA SER A 65 1.19 -2.01 22.71
C SER A 65 -0.07 -2.77 23.12
N PHE A 66 -0.81 -2.23 24.09
CA PHE A 66 -2.19 -2.61 24.31
C PHE A 66 -2.98 -2.08 23.11
N LEU A 67 -3.19 -2.92 22.12
CA LEU A 67 -4.24 -2.69 21.13
C LEU A 67 -5.41 -3.55 21.56
N ILE A 68 -6.22 -2.93 22.42
CA ILE A 68 -7.53 -3.43 22.83
C ILE A 68 -8.52 -2.74 21.89
N PHE A 69 -8.89 -3.41 20.81
CA PHE A 69 -10.17 -3.12 20.18
C PHE A 69 -11.19 -4.03 20.88
N SER A 70 -12.20 -3.41 21.48
CA SER A 70 -12.94 -3.94 22.63
C SER A 70 -14.12 -4.81 22.22
N ASN A 71 -14.33 -5.91 22.96
CA ASN A 71 -15.50 -6.78 22.91
C ASN A 71 -16.82 -5.98 22.99
N PRO A 72 -17.85 -6.25 22.17
CA PRO A 72 -19.15 -5.58 22.26
C PRO A 72 -19.87 -5.77 23.61
N ASP A 73 -19.59 -6.84 24.35
CA ASP A 73 -20.22 -7.13 25.65
C ASP A 73 -19.50 -6.50 26.86
N MET A 74 -18.41 -5.75 26.65
CA MET A 74 -17.67 -5.11 27.74
C MET A 74 -18.35 -3.79 28.12
N GLN A 75 -18.96 -3.72 29.31
CA GLN A 75 -19.46 -2.46 29.86
C GLN A 75 -18.28 -1.52 30.13
N LEU A 76 -18.00 -0.65 29.17
CA LEU A 76 -16.98 0.39 29.26
C LEU A 76 -17.57 1.67 29.85
N SER A 77 -16.73 2.45 30.52
CA SER A 77 -17.13 3.83 30.88
C SER A 77 -17.39 4.64 29.60
N GLU A 78 -18.28 5.62 29.69
CA GLU A 78 -18.61 6.54 28.60
C GLU A 78 -17.35 7.18 27.98
N SER A 79 -16.39 7.56 28.81
CA SER A 79 -15.10 8.10 28.37
C SER A 79 -14.30 7.11 27.52
N THR A 80 -14.32 5.82 27.85
CA THR A 80 -13.58 4.79 27.11
C THR A 80 -14.28 4.46 25.79
N GLN A 81 -15.62 4.48 25.77
CA GLN A 81 -16.41 4.30 24.55
C GLN A 81 -16.14 5.42 23.54
N LEU A 82 -16.04 6.67 24.00
CA LEU A 82 -15.74 7.82 23.15
C LEU A 82 -14.32 7.74 22.55
N VAL A 83 -13.33 7.34 23.35
CA VAL A 83 -11.96 7.10 22.89
C VAL A 83 -11.91 5.98 21.84
N ALA A 84 -12.63 4.87 22.08
CA ALA A 84 -12.71 3.76 21.14
C ALA A 84 -13.39 4.16 19.82
N ALA A 85 -14.49 4.91 19.88
CA ALA A 85 -15.19 5.42 18.70
C ALA A 85 -14.30 6.33 17.85
N HIS A 86 -13.56 7.25 18.48
CA HIS A 86 -12.62 8.11 17.79
C HIS A 86 -11.45 7.31 17.16
N ALA A 87 -10.95 6.29 17.85
CA ALA A 87 -9.93 5.40 17.29
C ALA A 87 -10.46 4.64 16.06
N ARG A 88 -11.70 4.14 16.10
CA ARG A 88 -12.36 3.46 14.97
C ARG A 88 -12.56 4.40 13.79
N ASP A 89 -13.04 5.62 14.01
CA ASP A 89 -13.19 6.63 12.94
C ASP A 89 -11.84 6.92 12.26
N ARG A 90 -10.78 7.10 13.06
CA ARG A 90 -9.43 7.30 12.54
C ARG A 90 -8.96 6.11 11.70
N VAL A 91 -9.19 4.88 12.14
CA VAL A 91 -8.85 3.66 11.38
C VAL A 91 -9.62 3.62 10.07
N LYS A 92 -10.93 3.87 10.10
CA LYS A 92 -11.79 3.89 8.90
C LYS A 92 -11.30 4.90 7.87
N ARG A 93 -11.02 6.15 8.30
CA ARG A 93 -10.46 7.19 7.43
C ARG A 93 -9.13 6.78 6.81
N LEU A 94 -8.23 6.17 7.60
CA LEU A 94 -6.94 5.71 7.09
C LEU A 94 -7.08 4.57 6.09
N ASN A 95 -8.02 3.65 6.32
CA ASN A 95 -8.30 2.55 5.40
C ASN A 95 -8.84 3.06 4.05
N SER A 96 -9.80 4.00 4.05
CA SER A 96 -10.29 4.59 2.80
C SER A 96 -9.18 5.27 2.00
N ARG A 97 -8.27 5.95 2.69
CA ARG A 97 -7.13 6.62 2.06
C ARG A 97 -6.08 5.63 1.55
N LEU A 98 -5.94 4.47 2.20
CA LEU A 98 -5.09 3.38 1.74
C LEU A 98 -5.65 2.76 0.46
N GLU A 99 -6.96 2.51 0.40
CA GLU A 99 -7.63 2.01 -0.81
C GLU A 99 -7.45 2.96 -2.00
N GLU A 100 -7.62 4.27 -1.80
CA GLU A 100 -7.36 5.27 -2.84
C GLU A 100 -5.92 5.17 -3.35
N LEU A 101 -4.93 5.12 -2.47
CA LEU A 101 -3.52 5.01 -2.85
C LEU A 101 -3.20 3.69 -3.58
N ASP A 102 -3.80 2.58 -3.18
CA ASP A 102 -3.62 1.30 -3.87
C ASP A 102 -4.19 1.36 -5.29
N THR A 103 -5.37 1.95 -5.49
CA THR A 103 -5.94 2.13 -6.84
C THR A 103 -5.07 3.02 -7.73
N MET A 104 -4.53 4.11 -7.18
CA MET A 104 -3.60 4.99 -7.90
C MET A 104 -2.33 4.25 -8.30
N LYS A 105 -1.75 3.48 -7.38
CA LYS A 105 -0.56 2.68 -7.62
C LYS A 105 -0.77 1.63 -8.70
N ASP A 106 -1.91 0.95 -8.70
CA ASP A 106 -2.23 -0.05 -9.72
C ASP A 106 -2.39 0.60 -11.10
N ALA A 107 -3.01 1.77 -11.17
CA ALA A 107 -3.09 2.55 -12.41
C ALA A 107 -1.70 3.01 -12.91
N GLU A 108 -0.83 3.47 -12.01
CA GLU A 108 0.54 3.83 -12.38
C GLU A 108 1.36 2.62 -12.83
N PHE A 109 1.19 1.47 -12.19
CA PHE A 109 1.84 0.22 -12.58
C PHE A 109 1.39 -0.22 -13.97
N PHE A 110 0.09 -0.17 -14.25
CA PHE A 110 -0.44 -0.46 -15.58
C PHE A 110 0.14 0.50 -16.63
N ARG A 111 0.13 1.81 -16.34
CA ARG A 111 0.70 2.83 -17.22
C ARG A 111 2.17 2.55 -17.53
N LYS A 112 2.97 2.20 -16.51
CA LYS A 112 4.38 1.84 -16.69
C LYS A 112 4.54 0.62 -17.60
N ASN A 113 3.74 -0.43 -17.40
CA ASN A 113 3.83 -1.63 -18.23
C ASN A 113 3.52 -1.35 -19.69
N VAL A 114 2.50 -0.52 -19.97
CA VAL A 114 2.18 -0.08 -21.35
C VAL A 114 3.37 0.68 -21.95
N TYR A 115 4.00 1.59 -21.19
CA TYR A 115 5.21 2.27 -21.66
C TYR A 115 6.36 1.30 -21.94
N ASP A 116 6.62 0.34 -21.05
CA ASP A 116 7.69 -0.65 -21.22
C ASP A 116 7.43 -1.55 -22.45
N GLU A 117 6.16 -1.85 -22.76
CA GLU A 117 5.78 -2.62 -23.94
C GLU A 117 5.89 -1.81 -25.24
N LEU A 118 5.46 -0.55 -25.24
CA LEU A 118 5.66 0.38 -26.35
C LEU A 118 7.15 0.57 -26.66
N MET A 119 7.99 0.74 -25.63
CA MET A 119 9.43 0.91 -25.83
C MET A 119 10.07 -0.31 -26.52
N LYS A 120 9.65 -1.53 -26.16
CA LYS A 120 10.12 -2.74 -26.86
C LYS A 120 9.71 -2.74 -28.33
N THR A 121 8.45 -2.39 -28.64
CA THR A 121 8.02 -2.32 -30.04
C THR A 121 8.83 -1.31 -30.84
N ILE A 122 9.16 -0.14 -30.25
CA ILE A 122 10.00 0.88 -30.89
C ILE A 122 11.43 0.36 -31.12
N GLU A 123 12.00 -0.40 -30.17
CA GLU A 123 13.33 -1.01 -30.32
C GLU A 123 13.38 -2.06 -31.43
N GLU A 124 12.24 -2.67 -31.80
CA GLU A 124 12.12 -3.67 -32.85
C GLU A 124 11.87 -3.08 -34.24
N LEU A 125 11.52 -1.79 -34.36
CA LEU A 125 11.28 -1.12 -35.64
C LEU A 125 12.57 -0.88 -36.43
N ASN A 126 12.47 -0.93 -37.76
CA ASN A 126 13.55 -0.51 -38.64
C ASN A 126 13.55 1.01 -38.89
N ALA A 127 14.60 1.52 -39.54
CA ALA A 127 14.80 2.96 -39.74
C ALA A 127 13.69 3.65 -40.56
N GLU A 128 13.09 2.92 -41.52
CA GLU A 128 12.03 3.45 -42.39
C GLU A 128 10.68 3.50 -41.67
N GLU A 129 10.38 2.46 -40.88
CA GLU A 129 9.20 2.42 -40.01
C GLU A 129 9.25 3.49 -38.92
N LEU A 130 10.43 3.76 -38.35
CA LEU A 130 10.63 4.82 -37.36
C LEU A 130 10.37 6.22 -37.94
N THR A 131 10.84 6.50 -39.16
CA THR A 131 10.61 7.79 -39.82
C THR A 131 9.14 7.99 -40.19
N GLN A 132 8.45 6.93 -40.60
CA GLN A 132 7.00 6.98 -40.81
C GLN A 132 6.24 7.25 -39.50
N LEU A 133 6.61 6.56 -38.41
CA LEU A 133 6.00 6.76 -37.09
C LEU A 133 6.20 8.20 -36.58
N GLU A 134 7.42 8.74 -36.72
CA GLU A 134 7.72 10.13 -36.36
C GLU A 134 6.86 11.12 -37.15
N GLY A 135 6.70 10.92 -38.46
CA GLY A 135 5.83 11.73 -39.30
C GLY A 135 4.37 11.72 -38.83
N TRP A 136 3.84 10.54 -38.51
CA TRP A 136 2.49 10.37 -37.98
C TRP A 136 2.30 11.07 -36.62
N LEU A 137 3.27 10.92 -35.70
CA LEU A 137 3.22 11.57 -34.38
C LEU A 137 3.25 13.10 -34.48
N ASN A 138 4.08 13.65 -35.36
CA ASN A 138 4.12 15.09 -35.62
C ASN A 138 2.80 15.63 -36.18
N MET A 139 2.18 14.89 -37.11
CA MET A 139 0.87 15.25 -37.65
C MET A 139 -0.21 15.29 -36.56
N ILE A 140 -0.29 14.24 -35.74
CA ILE A 140 -1.25 14.17 -34.62
C ILE A 140 -0.99 15.28 -33.60
N GLY A 141 0.27 15.53 -33.25
CA GLY A 141 0.65 16.61 -32.34
C GLY A 141 0.18 17.98 -32.83
N SER A 142 0.34 18.25 -34.13
CA SER A 142 -0.11 19.51 -34.74
C SER A 142 -1.64 19.66 -34.72
N ASP A 143 -2.38 18.58 -34.95
CA ASP A 143 -3.84 18.58 -34.93
C ASP A 143 -4.38 18.85 -33.52
N LEU A 144 -3.82 18.20 -32.50
CA LEU A 144 -4.16 18.44 -31.10
C LEU A 144 -3.87 19.90 -30.68
N GLN A 145 -2.74 20.45 -31.09
CA GLN A 145 -2.38 21.84 -30.81
C GLN A 145 -3.40 22.82 -31.42
N ASN A 146 -3.84 22.55 -32.65
CA ASN A 146 -4.86 23.36 -33.33
C ASN A 146 -6.21 23.29 -32.61
N ARG A 147 -6.63 22.10 -32.18
CA ARG A 147 -7.87 21.91 -31.42
C ARG A 147 -7.82 22.63 -30.06
N LEU A 148 -6.69 22.56 -29.35
CA LEU A 148 -6.51 23.29 -28.09
C LEU A 148 -6.65 24.81 -28.28
N ASN A 149 -6.01 25.35 -29.33
CA ASN A 149 -6.10 26.77 -29.67
C ASN A 149 -7.53 27.22 -30.03
N GLN A 150 -8.33 26.34 -30.65
CA GLN A 150 -9.75 26.62 -30.95
C GLN A 150 -10.55 26.68 -29.65
N LEU A 151 -10.41 25.68 -28.77
CA LEU A 151 -11.12 25.62 -27.49
C LEU A 151 -10.77 26.81 -26.58
N GLU A 152 -9.51 27.25 -26.55
CA GLU A 152 -9.13 28.44 -25.79
C GLU A 152 -9.77 29.73 -26.33
N LYS A 153 -9.96 29.85 -27.65
CA LYS A 153 -10.63 31.00 -28.25
C LYS A 153 -12.13 30.99 -27.92
N GLU A 154 -12.77 29.82 -27.98
CA GLU A 154 -14.17 29.64 -27.63
C GLU A 154 -14.44 29.96 -26.15
N ALA A 155 -13.58 29.48 -25.25
CA ALA A 155 -13.68 29.76 -23.80
C ALA A 155 -13.50 31.25 -23.45
N LYS A 156 -12.73 32.00 -24.24
CA LYS A 156 -12.54 33.45 -24.06
C LYS A 156 -13.68 34.28 -24.64
N LEU A 157 -14.40 33.76 -25.64
CA LEU A 157 -15.53 34.46 -26.28
C LEU A 157 -16.83 34.34 -25.47
N HIS A 158 -17.00 33.26 -24.72
CA HIS A 158 -18.13 33.02 -23.83
C HIS A 158 -17.65 32.81 -22.38
N PRO A 159 -17.32 33.88 -21.63
CA PRO A 159 -17.12 33.74 -20.20
C PRO A 159 -18.46 33.32 -19.59
N LEU A 160 -18.44 32.21 -18.85
CA LEU A 160 -19.57 31.73 -18.06
C LEU A 160 -20.08 32.90 -17.18
N VAL A 161 -21.27 33.41 -17.52
CA VAL A 161 -22.09 34.30 -16.68
C VAL A 161 -22.74 33.46 -15.59
#